data_AF-A0A842P5G6-F1
#
_entry.id   AF-A0A842P5G6-F1
#
_cell.length_a   1.000
_cell.length_b   1.000
_cell.length_c   1.000
_cell.angle_alpha   90.00
_cell.angle_beta   90.00
_cell.angle_gamma   90.00
#
_symmetry.space_group_name_H-M   'P 1'
#
loop_
_entity.id
_entity.type
_entity.pdbx_description
1 polymer ?
#
loop_
_entity_poly.entity_id
_entity_poly.type
_entity_poly.pdbx_seq_one_letter_code
_entity_poly.pdbx_strand_id
1 'polypeptide(L)' 'AGRATWNTSFKEWTEVPKSMLATAVADIRKRKGLAPDPPVVSEFIDKE' A
#
# COMPACT_ATOMS: atom_id res chain seq x y z
N ALA A 1 13.64 -34.23 -1.09
CA ALA A 1 13.55 -32.79 -0.80
C ALA A 1 14.97 -32.19 -0.78
N GLY A 2 15.17 -30.93 -1.17
CA GLY A 2 16.46 -30.23 -0.98
C GLY A 2 17.36 -29.97 -2.20
N ARG A 3 16.81 -29.62 -3.37
CA ARG A 3 17.61 -29.21 -4.55
C ARG A 3 17.17 -27.89 -5.20
N ALA A 4 16.30 -27.12 -4.55
CA ALA A 4 15.94 -25.80 -5.04
C ALA A 4 17.03 -24.80 -4.65
N THR A 5 17.81 -24.34 -5.64
CA THR A 5 18.69 -23.18 -5.53
C THR A 5 18.08 -22.02 -6.32
N TRP A 6 18.00 -20.83 -5.73
CA TRP A 6 17.33 -19.67 -6.32
C TRP A 6 18.03 -18.39 -5.89
N ASN A 7 18.00 -17.39 -6.78
CA ASN A 7 18.45 -16.03 -6.53
C ASN A 7 17.33 -15.07 -6.97
N THR A 8 17.31 -13.86 -6.43
CA THR A 8 16.33 -12.84 -6.81
C THR A 8 17.03 -11.55 -7.20
N SER A 9 16.41 -10.81 -8.10
CA SER A 9 16.78 -9.44 -8.44
C SER A 9 15.50 -8.62 -8.60
N PHE A 10 15.62 -7.31 -8.41
CA PHE A 10 14.52 -6.41 -8.69
C PHE A 10 14.17 -6.47 -10.19
N LYS A 11 12.88 -6.60 -10.49
CA LYS A 11 12.36 -6.53 -11.85
C LYS A 11 11.75 -5.15 -12.11
N GLU A 12 10.64 -4.86 -11.43
CA GLU A 12 9.87 -3.64 -11.62
C GLU A 12 8.88 -3.43 -10.46
N TRP A 13 8.28 -2.24 -10.41
CA TRP A 13 7.09 -1.98 -9.61
C TRP A 13 5.84 -2.33 -10.42
N THR A 14 4.86 -2.96 -9.78
CA THR A 14 3.57 -3.32 -10.38
C THR A 14 2.42 -2.86 -9.49
N GLU A 15 1.25 -2.70 -10.07
CA GLU A 15 0.05 -2.32 -9.33
C GLU A 15 -0.40 -3.44 -8.40
N VAL A 16 -0.85 -3.06 -7.21
CA VAL A 16 -1.49 -3.99 -6.27
C VAL A 16 -2.87 -4.36 -6.81
N PRO A 17 -3.30 -5.63 -6.76
CA PRO A 17 -4.65 -6.03 -7.12
C PRO A 17 -5.71 -5.17 -6.41
N LYS A 18 -6.74 -4.74 -7.16
CA LYS A 18 -7.79 -3.84 -6.64
C LYS A 18 -8.48 -4.37 -5.38
N SER A 19 -8.66 -5.69 -5.27
CA SER A 19 -9.25 -6.36 -4.10
C SER A 19 -8.39 -6.25 -2.84
N MET A 20 -7.09 -5.99 -2.95
CA MET A 20 -6.15 -5.90 -1.83
C MET A 20 -5.76 -4.45 -1.49
N LEU A 21 -6.03 -3.50 -2.39
CA LEU A 21 -5.58 -2.11 -2.25
C LEU A 21 -6.06 -1.46 -0.94
N ALA A 22 -7.36 -1.59 -0.64
CA ALA A 22 -7.95 -0.98 0.56
C ALA A 22 -7.32 -1.51 1.85
N THR A 23 -7.16 -2.82 1.96
CA THR A 23 -6.54 -3.49 3.12
C THR A 23 -5.08 -3.07 3.28
N ALA A 24 -4.30 -3.08 2.19
CA ALA A 24 -2.89 -2.68 2.23
C ALA A 24 -2.71 -1.21 2.67
N VAL A 25 -3.55 -0.30 2.18
CA VAL A 25 -3.52 1.11 2.59
C VAL A 25 -3.83 1.26 4.09
N ALA A 26 -4.90 0.61 4.59
CA ALA A 26 -5.29 0.68 5.99
C ALA A 26 -4.20 0.15 6.93
N ASP A 27 -3.58 -0.99 6.60
CA ASP A 27 -2.51 -1.60 7.40
C ASP A 27 -1.26 -0.72 7.45
N ILE A 28 -0.89 -0.10 6.32
CA ILE A 28 0.24 0.82 6.24
C ILE A 28 -0.01 2.07 7.08
N ARG A 29 -1.22 2.65 7.01
CA ARG A 29 -1.60 3.84 7.78
C ARG A 29 -1.60 3.57 9.29
N LYS A 30 -2.15 2.43 9.72
CA LYS A 30 -2.11 1.97 11.12
C LYS A 30 -0.67 1.85 11.62
N ARG A 31 0.22 1.23 10.85
CA ARG A 31 1.65 1.10 11.21
C ARG A 31 2.35 2.45 11.34
N LYS A 32 1.91 3.46 10.58
CA LYS A 32 2.45 4.82 10.62
C LYS A 32 1.79 5.72 11.68
N GLY A 33 0.79 5.23 12.41
CA GLY A 33 0.04 6.03 13.38
C GLY A 33 -0.82 7.12 12.74
N LEU A 34 -1.23 6.93 11.48
CA LEU A 34 -2.12 7.84 10.76
C LEU A 34 -3.58 7.42 10.96
N ALA A 35 -4.51 8.33 10.64
CA ALA A 35 -5.94 8.00 10.59
C ALA A 35 -6.18 6.80 9.67
N PRO A 36 -7.09 5.86 10.01
CA PRO A 36 -7.33 4.65 9.19
C PRO A 36 -7.74 4.98 7.76
N ASP A 37 -8.62 5.95 7.59
CA ASP A 37 -9.13 6.37 6.28
C ASP A 37 -8.23 7.46 5.67
N PRO A 38 -7.97 7.39 4.34
CA PRO A 38 -7.31 8.46 3.63
C PRO A 38 -8.12 9.77 3.73
N PRO A 39 -7.44 10.93 3.85
CA PRO A 39 -8.09 12.22 3.86
C PRO A 39 -8.86 12.44 2.55
N VAL A 40 -10.08 12.95 2.66
CA VAL A 40 -10.91 13.23 1.48
C VAL A 40 -10.49 14.54 0.81
N VAL A 41 -10.82 14.71 -0.47
CA VAL A 41 -10.42 15.89 -1.27
C VAL A 41 -10.82 17.21 -0.60
N SER A 42 -11.96 17.26 0.09
CA SER A 42 -12.44 18.46 0.79
C SER A 42 -11.58 18.88 1.98
N GLU A 43 -10.76 17.99 2.55
CA GLU A 43 -9.81 18.35 3.61
C GLU A 43 -8.61 19.15 3.08
N PHE A 44 -8.41 19.15 1.77
CA PHE A 44 -7.30 19.84 1.11
C PHE A 44 -7.72 21.09 0.34
N ILE A 45 -9.01 21.27 0.07
CA ILE A 45 -9.53 22.44 -0.64
C ILE A 45 -9.93 23.48 0.40
N ASP A 46 -9.19 24.58 0.45
CA ASP A 46 -9.59 25.76 1.21
C ASP A 46 -10.84 26.37 0.58
N LYS A 47 -11.88 26.55 1.39
CA LYS A 47 -13.06 27.32 1.01
C LYS A 47 -12.81 28.76 1.48
N GLU A 48 -12.62 29.68 0.53
CA GLU A 48 -12.68 31.12 0.82
C GLU A 48 -14.00 31.50 1.52
#